data_AF-A0A6N6LQB8-F1
#
_entry.id   AF-A0A6N6LQB8-F1
#
_cell.length_a   1.000
_cell.length_b   1.000
_cell.length_c   1.000
_cell.angle_alpha   90.00
_cell.angle_beta   90.00
_cell.angle_gamma   90.00
#
_symmetry.space_group_name_H-M   'P 1'
#
loop_
_entity.id
_entity.type
_entity.pdbx_description
1 polymer ?
#
loop_
_entity_poly.entity_id
_entity_poly.type
_entity_poly.pdbx_seq_one_letter_code
_entity_poly.pdbx_strand_id
1 'polypeptide(L)'
;MILNLREIYNEIINNDFEINKTNLHHIHSIIAKDLVKDLGIMRKSSIGGITGSSYLPLAGGDRLNAKMNYLLKQATQIQIPFDKAVFT
;
A
#
# COMPACT_ATOMS: atom_id res chain seq x y z
N MET A 1 -13.64 -1.16 9.88
CA MET A 1 -12.28 -0.57 9.84
C MET A 1 -11.55 -0.60 11.18
N ILE A 2 -12.11 -0.11 12.31
CA ILE A 2 -11.38 -0.10 13.60
C ILE A 2 -10.90 -1.50 14.02
N LEU A 3 -11.77 -2.52 13.94
CA LEU A 3 -11.40 -3.90 14.26
C LEU A 3 -10.34 -4.44 13.30
N ASN A 4 -10.47 -4.17 12.00
CA ASN A 4 -9.51 -4.54 10.96
C ASN A 4 -8.13 -3.92 11.19
N LEU A 5 -8.09 -2.66 11.65
CA LEU A 5 -6.85 -1.97 12.00
C LEU A 5 -6.17 -2.60 13.23
N ARG A 6 -6.96 -2.99 14.24
CA ARG A 6 -6.44 -3.72 15.40
C ARG A 6 -5.86 -5.08 15.00
N GLU A 7 -6.54 -5.79 14.11
CA GLU A 7 -6.10 -7.09 13.59
C GLU A 7 -4.74 -6.97 12.90
N ILE A 8 -4.61 -6.07 11.91
CA ILE A 8 -3.34 -5.92 11.19
C ILE A 8 -2.21 -5.38 12.09
N TYR A 9 -2.53 -4.49 13.03
CA TYR A 9 -1.55 -3.99 13.99
C TYR A 9 -0.96 -5.12 14.84
N ASN A 10 -1.82 -6.03 15.32
CA ASN A 10 -1.36 -7.20 16.05
C ASN A 10 -0.53 -8.15 15.18
N GLU A 11 -0.87 -8.32 13.90
CA GLU A 11 -0.05 -9.14 12.99
C GLU A 11 1.34 -8.54 12.77
N ILE A 12 1.42 -7.22 12.55
CA ILE A 12 2.69 -6.52 12.30
C ILE A 12 3.61 -6.55 13.54
N ILE A 13 3.05 -6.49 14.76
CA ILE A 13 3.85 -6.53 15.99
C ILE A 13 4.36 -7.94 16.30
N ASN A 14 3.55 -8.97 16.02
CA ASN A 14 3.86 -10.33 16.44
C ASN A 14 4.62 -11.15 15.38
N ASN A 15 4.76 -10.64 14.16
CA ASN A 15 5.43 -11.34 13.06
C ASN A 15 6.43 -10.41 12.36
N ASP A 16 7.49 -11.00 11.80
CA ASP A 16 8.39 -10.25 10.93
C ASP A 16 7.69 -9.89 9.62
N PHE A 17 7.55 -8.58 9.38
CA PHE A 17 6.83 -8.07 8.23
C PHE A 17 7.79 -7.38 7.25
N GLU A 18 8.19 -8.11 6.21
CA GLU A 18 9.02 -7.53 5.16
C GLU A 18 8.20 -6.55 4.30
N ILE A 19 8.79 -5.41 3.95
CA ILE A 19 8.18 -4.44 3.02
C ILE A 19 8.29 -4.97 1.60
N ASN A 20 7.27 -5.72 1.17
CA ASN A 20 7.14 -6.22 -0.19
C ASN A 20 5.69 -6.14 -0.68
N LYS A 21 5.47 -6.38 -1.98
CA LYS A 21 4.15 -6.22 -2.60
C LYS A 21 3.10 -7.20 -2.06
N THR A 22 3.49 -8.45 -1.79
CA THR A 22 2.59 -9.48 -1.25
C THR A 22 2.04 -9.04 0.11
N ASN A 23 2.94 -8.57 0.95
CA ASN A 23 2.65 -8.09 2.29
C ASN A 23 1.79 -6.81 2.27
N LEU A 24 2.04 -5.88 1.34
CA LEU A 24 1.16 -4.72 1.15
C LEU A 24 -0.26 -5.10 0.71
N HIS A 25 -0.38 -6.07 -0.20
CA HIS A 25 -1.69 -6.60 -0.60
C HIS A 25 -2.41 -7.29 0.55
N HIS A 26 -1.68 -8.06 1.38
CA HIS A 26 -2.22 -8.70 2.58
C HIS A 26 -2.76 -7.68 3.59
N ILE A 27 -1.96 -6.66 3.92
CA ILE A 27 -2.39 -5.53 4.77
C ILE A 27 -3.68 -4.92 4.22
N HIS A 28 -3.72 -4.60 2.93
CA HIS A 28 -4.90 -3.98 2.31
C HIS A 28 -6.13 -4.90 2.38
N SER A 29 -5.96 -6.21 2.17
CA SER A 29 -7.06 -7.18 2.30
C SER A 29 -7.69 -7.17 3.69
N ILE A 30 -6.88 -7.08 4.75
CA ILE A 30 -7.37 -7.03 6.13
C ILE A 30 -8.04 -5.67 6.39
N ILE A 31 -7.36 -4.56 6.11
CA ILE A 31 -7.90 -3.21 6.37
C ILE A 31 -9.24 -3.00 5.68
N ALA A 32 -9.34 -3.41 4.41
CA ALA A 32 -10.50 -3.17 3.56
C ALA A 32 -11.60 -4.24 3.68
N LYS A 33 -11.36 -5.29 4.48
CA LYS A 33 -12.32 -6.36 4.74
C LYS A 33 -13.67 -5.81 5.16
N ASP A 34 -14.73 -6.31 4.52
CA ASP A 34 -16.14 -5.92 4.71
C ASP A 34 -16.47 -4.45 4.36
N LEU A 35 -15.53 -3.70 3.75
CA LEU A 35 -15.74 -2.31 3.30
C LEU A 35 -15.80 -2.20 1.78
N VAL A 36 -15.06 -3.05 1.07
CA VAL A 36 -14.97 -3.05 -0.40
C VAL A 36 -14.93 -4.48 -0.94
N LYS A 37 -15.24 -4.65 -2.23
CA LYS A 37 -15.17 -5.95 -2.92
C LYS A 37 -13.75 -6.30 -3.38
N ASP A 38 -12.97 -5.30 -3.75
CA ASP A 38 -11.64 -5.45 -4.32
C ASP A 38 -10.56 -5.46 -3.21
N LEU A 39 -10.37 -6.61 -2.58
CA LEU A 39 -9.44 -6.80 -1.46
C LEU A 39 -8.03 -7.15 -1.96
N GLY A 40 -7.00 -6.50 -1.39
CA GLY A 40 -5.60 -6.79 -1.71
C GLY A 40 -5.18 -6.67 -3.17
N ILE A 41 -5.95 -5.96 -4.00
CA ILE A 41 -5.61 -5.76 -5.41
C ILE A 41 -5.35 -4.30 -5.73
N MET A 42 -4.44 -4.10 -6.67
CA MET A 42 -4.17 -2.77 -7.23
C MET A 42 -5.36 -2.28 -8.04
N ARG A 43 -5.60 -0.96 -7.96
CA ARG A 43 -6.67 -0.30 -8.71
C ARG A 43 -6.50 -0.52 -10.22
N LYS A 44 -7.57 -0.96 -10.88
CA LYS A 44 -7.61 -1.22 -12.33
C LYS A 44 -8.01 0.01 -13.16
N SER A 45 -8.97 0.80 -12.66
CA SER A 45 -9.51 1.98 -13.35
C SER A 45 -8.79 3.26 -12.92
N SER A 46 -8.78 4.29 -13.76
CA SER A 46 -8.32 5.63 -13.36
C SER A 46 -9.34 6.31 -12.42
N ILE A 47 -8.86 7.15 -11.52
CA ILE A 47 -9.71 8.03 -10.69
C ILE A 47 -9.42 9.49 -11.03
N GLY A 48 -10.45 10.33 -10.95
CA GLY A 48 -10.38 11.74 -11.36
C GLY A 48 -9.58 12.65 -10.43
N GLY A 49 -9.09 12.14 -9.30
CA GLY A 49 -8.32 12.90 -8.32
C GLY A 49 -8.58 12.39 -6.90
N ILE A 50 -7.95 13.05 -5.93
CA ILE A 50 -8.25 12.89 -4.50
C ILE A 50 -8.91 14.18 -4.04
N THR A 51 -10.14 14.10 -3.52
CA THR A 51 -10.89 15.26 -3.04
C THR A 51 -10.08 16.06 -2.04
N GLY A 52 -10.01 17.39 -2.21
CA GLY A 52 -9.20 18.28 -1.38
C GLY A 52 -7.74 18.41 -1.81
N SER A 53 -7.35 17.82 -2.94
CA SER A 53 -6.00 17.92 -3.52
C SER A 53 -6.07 18.15 -5.03
N SER A 54 -5.06 18.83 -5.59
CA SER A 54 -4.82 18.90 -7.03
C SER A 54 -4.05 17.69 -7.57
N TYR A 55 -3.71 16.72 -6.70
CA TYR A 55 -2.98 15.53 -7.08
C TYR A 55 -3.84 14.63 -7.99
N LEU A 56 -3.26 14.25 -9.13
CA LEU A 56 -3.82 13.29 -10.07
C LEU A 56 -3.07 11.96 -9.92
N PRO A 57 -3.70 10.93 -9.33
CA PRO A 57 -3.08 9.63 -9.17
C PRO A 57 -2.76 8.98 -10.52
N LEU A 58 -1.70 8.17 -10.55
CA LEU A 58 -1.37 7.36 -11.72
C LEU A 58 -2.57 6.54 -12.18
N ALA A 59 -2.71 6.38 -13.50
CA ALA A 59 -3.67 5.47 -14.10
C ALA A 59 -3.46 4.05 -13.55
N GLY A 60 -4.56 3.30 -13.39
CA GLY A 60 -4.53 1.94 -12.83
C GLY A 60 -3.81 0.93 -13.72
N GLY A 61 -3.83 -0.33 -13.30
CA GLY A 61 -3.28 -1.45 -14.07
C GLY A 61 -1.75 -1.50 -14.08
N ASP A 62 -1.17 -1.84 -15.24
CA ASP A 62 0.26 -2.19 -15.35
C ASP A 62 1.20 -1.04 -15.00
N ARG A 63 0.83 0.19 -15.33
CA ARG A 63 1.66 1.37 -15.02
C ARG A 63 1.76 1.61 -13.51
N LEU A 64 0.64 1.50 -12.81
CA LEU A 64 0.62 1.61 -11.34
C LEU A 64 1.44 0.47 -10.71
N ASN A 65 1.29 -0.75 -11.24
CA ASN A 65 2.03 -1.92 -10.80
C ASN A 65 3.54 -1.77 -10.98
N ALA A 66 3.99 -1.36 -12.17
CA ALA A 66 5.40 -1.10 -12.45
C ALA A 66 5.98 -0.02 -11.53
N LYS A 67 5.23 1.06 -11.28
CA LYS A 67 5.69 2.11 -10.37
C LYS A 67 5.80 1.62 -8.92
N MET A 68 4.86 0.81 -8.43
CA MET A 68 4.93 0.21 -7.10
C MET A 68 6.17 -0.67 -6.95
N ASN A 69 6.43 -1.54 -7.92
CA ASN A 69 7.62 -2.41 -7.91
C ASN A 69 8.92 -1.58 -7.90
N TYR A 70 8.96 -0.49 -8.68
CA TYR A 70 10.08 0.44 -8.67
C TYR A 70 10.28 1.08 -7.29
N LEU A 71 9.22 1.58 -6.65
CA LEU A 71 9.30 2.22 -5.33
C LEU A 71 9.80 1.25 -4.26
N LEU A 72 9.27 0.02 -4.24
CA LEU A 72 9.73 -1.03 -3.32
C LEU A 72 11.21 -1.35 -3.52
N LYS A 73 11.68 -1.43 -4.77
CA LYS A 73 13.11 -1.63 -5.08
C LYS A 73 13.98 -0.45 -4.65
N GLN A 74 13.50 0.78 -4.76
CA GLN A 74 14.26 1.95 -4.29
C GLN A 74 14.31 2.00 -2.76
N ALA A 75 13.23 1.65 -2.08
CA ALA A 75 13.17 1.63 -0.62
C ALA A 75 14.20 0.69 0.02
N THR A 76 14.56 -0.42 -0.64
CA THR A 76 15.61 -1.32 -0.13
C THR A 76 17.01 -0.71 -0.17
N GLN A 77 17.24 0.32 -1.01
CA GLN A 77 18.54 0.98 -1.15
C GLN A 77 18.77 2.05 -0.07
N ILE A 78 17.70 2.55 0.55
CA ILE A 78 17.78 3.59 1.58
C ILE A 78 18.25 2.96 2.89
N GLN A 79 19.35 3.47 3.45
CA GLN A 79 19.94 2.92 4.68
C GLN A 79 19.33 3.54 5.94
N ILE A 80 19.08 4.84 5.91
CA ILE A 80 18.54 5.58 7.06
C ILE A 80 17.06 5.18 7.25
N PRO A 81 16.68 4.60 8.40
CA PRO A 81 15.30 4.14 8.61
C PRO A 81 14.26 5.26 8.52
N PHE A 82 14.59 6.45 9.00
CA PHE A 82 13.72 7.61 8.92
C PHE A 82 13.45 8.03 7.47
N ASP A 83 14.52 8.20 6.67
CA ASP A 83 14.40 8.55 5.25
C ASP A 83 13.63 7.50 4.47
N LYS A 84 13.83 6.21 4.81
CA LYS A 84 13.08 5.10 4.22
C LYS A 84 11.58 5.19 4.51
N ALA A 85 11.20 5.59 5.73
CA ALA A 85 9.81 5.70 6.14
C ALA A 85 9.07 6.86 5.47
N VAL A 86 9.77 7.95 5.12
CA VAL A 86 9.18 9.13 4.48
C VAL A 86 9.44 9.22 2.98
N PHE A 87 10.05 8.19 2.38
CA PHE A 87 10.31 8.14 0.95
C PHE A 87 8.99 8.07 0.15
N THR A 88 8.71 9.11 -0.63
CA THR A 88 7.51 9.27 -1.46
C THR A 88 7.84 9.49 -2.93
#